data_AF-A0A382X7W5-F1
#
_entry.id   AF-A0A382X7W5-F1
#
_cell.length_a   1.000
_cell.length_b   1.000
_cell.length_c   1.000
_cell.angle_alpha   90.00
_cell.angle_beta   90.00
_cell.angle_gamma   90.00
#
_symmetry.space_group_name_H-M   'P 1'
#
loop_
_entity.id
_entity.type
_entity.pdbx_description
1 polymer ?
#
loop_
_entity_poly.entity_id
_entity_poly.type
_entity_poly.pdbx_seq_one_letter_code
_entity_poly.pdbx_strand_id
1 'polypeptide(L)'
;MKPPSAEFPLNEIGRLPEPVDNVAIATRRLEAGTRITTDDRSFSVSHAIMEGHRFAVRPITAGEAVLSWGLPFGTAIRDMAAGDYVCNQEILEALTVR
;
A
#
# COMPACT_ATOMS: atom_id res chain seq x y z
N MET A 1 -0.94 15.56 21.57
CA MET A 1 -1.14 15.86 20.14
C MET A 1 -0.37 14.82 19.34
N LYS A 2 -1.02 13.96 18.54
CA LYS A 2 -0.29 13.14 17.56
C LYS A 2 0.38 14.15 16.61
N PRO A 3 1.70 14.05 16.34
CA PRO A 3 2.33 14.95 15.37
C PRO A 3 1.55 14.90 14.05
N PRO A 4 1.46 16.00 13.29
CA PRO A 4 0.80 15.98 12.00
C PRO A 4 1.40 14.81 11.21
N SER A 5 0.55 13.86 10.83
CA SER A 5 0.93 12.77 9.94
C SER A 5 1.62 13.40 8.73
N ALA A 6 2.92 13.15 8.58
CA ALA A 6 3.67 13.71 7.47
C ALA A 6 3.01 13.26 6.16
N GLU A 7 2.80 14.23 5.27
CA GLU A 7 2.15 14.06 3.98
C GLU A 7 3.21 14.08 2.89
N PHE A 8 3.18 13.07 2.03
CA PHE A 8 4.17 12.90 0.97
C PHE A 8 3.48 12.57 -0.35
N PRO A 9 3.94 13.14 -1.48
CA PRO A 9 3.62 12.63 -2.80
C PRO A 9 4.02 11.15 -2.94
N LEU A 10 3.20 10.36 -3.62
CA LEU A 10 3.45 8.92 -3.80
C LEU A 10 4.84 8.66 -4.39
N ASN A 11 5.28 9.46 -5.35
CA ASN A 11 6.58 9.27 -6.01
C ASN A 11 7.81 9.55 -5.13
N GLU A 12 7.64 10.19 -3.97
CA GLU A 12 8.72 10.41 -3.00
C GLU A 12 8.96 9.18 -2.13
N ILE A 13 7.90 8.43 -1.83
CA ILE A 13 7.90 7.39 -0.79
C ILE A 13 7.45 6.01 -1.29
N GLY A 14 7.10 5.92 -2.56
CA GLY A 14 6.67 4.69 -3.20
C GLY A 14 6.84 4.71 -4.71
N ARG A 15 6.72 3.52 -5.29
CA ARG A 15 6.75 3.30 -6.73
C ARG A 15 5.47 2.60 -7.17
N LEU A 16 4.69 3.27 -8.01
CA LEU A 16 3.65 2.66 -8.83
C LEU A 16 4.29 2.31 -10.18
N PRO A 17 4.50 1.04 -10.54
CA PRO A 17 5.21 0.68 -11.76
C PRO A 17 4.50 1.17 -13.03
N GLU A 18 3.21 0.86 -13.17
CA GLU A 18 2.38 1.23 -14.32
C GLU A 18 1.09 1.95 -13.88
N PRO A 19 0.50 2.85 -14.70
CA PRO A 19 -0.74 3.55 -14.35
C PRO A 19 -1.94 2.64 -14.10
N VAL A 20 -1.95 1.44 -14.69
CA VAL A 20 -3.00 0.43 -14.50
C VAL A 20 -2.87 -0.31 -13.16
N ASP A 21 -1.71 -0.23 -12.50
CA ASP A 21 -1.45 -0.94 -11.26
C ASP A 21 -2.31 -0.39 -10.12
N ASN A 22 -2.71 -1.28 -9.21
CA ASN A 22 -3.52 -0.92 -8.04
C ASN A 22 -2.74 -1.01 -6.73
N VAL A 23 -1.47 -1.38 -6.79
CA VAL A 23 -0.54 -1.38 -5.65
C VAL A 23 0.76 -0.68 -5.97
N ALA A 24 1.30 0.04 -4.99
CA ALA A 24 2.63 0.63 -5.05
C ALA A 24 3.57 -0.10 -4.08
N ILE A 25 4.86 0.00 -4.35
CA ILE A 25 5.94 -0.53 -3.50
C ILE A 25 6.49 0.61 -2.66
N ALA A 26 6.59 0.44 -1.35
CA ALA A 26 7.21 1.43 -0.49
C ALA A 26 8.73 1.50 -0.74
N THR A 27 9.28 2.69 -0.96
CA THR A 27 10.73 2.92 -1.17
C THR A 27 11.48 3.19 0.13
N ARG A 28 10.76 3.29 1.24
CA ARG A 28 11.26 3.40 2.61
C ARG A 28 10.22 2.88 3.59
N ARG A 29 10.56 2.77 4.87
CA ARG A 29 9.58 2.50 5.93
C ARG A 29 8.53 3.63 6.00
N LEU A 30 7.26 3.25 5.98
CA LEU A 30 6.12 4.15 6.18
C LEU A 30 5.49 3.84 7.54
N GLU A 31 5.23 4.86 8.35
CA GLU A 31 4.54 4.69 9.62
C GLU A 31 3.02 4.63 9.42
N ALA A 32 2.33 3.96 10.35
CA ALA A 32 0.87 3.98 10.35
C ALA A 32 0.34 5.42 10.47
N GLY A 33 -0.54 5.78 9.53
CA GLY A 33 -1.09 7.11 9.40
C GLY A 33 -0.26 8.09 8.58
N THR A 34 0.88 7.69 7.98
CA THR A 34 1.54 8.49 6.92
C THR A 34 0.52 8.80 5.82
N ARG A 35 0.42 10.07 5.42
CA ARG A 35 -0.50 10.51 4.37
C ARG A 35 0.21 10.50 3.02
N ILE A 36 -0.44 9.92 2.03
CA ILE A 36 0.07 9.79 0.66
C ILE A 36 -0.85 10.56 -0.26
N THR A 37 -0.27 11.39 -1.14
CA THR A 37 -0.99 12.09 -2.20
C THR A 37 -0.63 11.54 -3.58
N THR A 38 -1.64 11.39 -4.42
CA THR A 38 -1.49 11.23 -5.88
C THR A 38 -2.24 12.37 -6.57
N ASP A 39 -2.17 12.44 -7.90
CA ASP A 39 -2.77 13.53 -8.66
C ASP A 39 -4.27 13.72 -8.41
N ASP A 40 -4.98 12.63 -8.08
CA ASP A 40 -6.44 12.55 -7.98
C ASP A 40 -6.97 12.26 -6.55
N ARG A 41 -6.11 11.89 -5.59
CA ARG A 41 -6.55 11.40 -4.27
C ARG A 41 -5.51 11.60 -3.18
N SER A 42 -5.98 11.56 -1.93
CA SER A 42 -5.14 11.40 -0.76
C SER A 42 -5.68 10.27 0.11
N PHE A 43 -4.78 9.50 0.70
CA PHE A 43 -5.13 8.42 1.62
C PHE A 43 -4.04 8.30 2.70
N SER A 44 -4.32 7.52 3.74
CA SER A 44 -3.36 7.27 4.81
C SER A 44 -3.06 5.80 4.90
N VAL A 45 -1.82 5.47 5.19
CA VAL A 45 -1.41 4.08 5.38
C VAL A 45 -2.04 3.53 6.65
N SER A 46 -2.73 2.38 6.58
CA SER A 46 -3.45 1.83 7.75
C SER A 46 -2.52 1.22 8.80
N HIS A 47 -1.36 0.70 8.38
CA HIS A 47 -0.36 0.04 9.21
C HIS A 47 1.05 0.52 8.85
N ALA A 48 2.06 0.14 9.64
CA ALA A 48 3.44 0.37 9.21
C ALA A 48 3.74 -0.51 7.97
N ILE A 49 4.37 0.06 6.94
CA ILE A 49 4.81 -0.66 5.74
C ILE A 49 6.32 -0.63 5.69
N MET A 50 6.94 -1.79 5.56
CA MET A 50 8.39 -1.91 5.39
C MET A 50 8.79 -1.63 3.94
N GLU A 51 10.01 -1.10 3.77
CA GLU A 51 10.62 -0.90 2.46
C GLU A 51 10.56 -2.19 1.61
N GLY A 52 10.21 -2.05 0.33
CA GLY A 52 10.05 -3.17 -0.61
C GLY A 52 8.70 -3.87 -0.57
N HIS A 53 7.87 -3.62 0.46
CA HIS A 53 6.53 -4.20 0.51
C HIS A 53 5.48 -3.31 -0.17
N ARG A 54 4.32 -3.91 -0.44
CA ARG A 54 3.26 -3.30 -1.25
C ARG A 54 2.11 -2.77 -0.43
N PHE A 55 1.45 -1.75 -0.97
CA PHE A 55 0.20 -1.22 -0.45
C PHE A 55 -0.75 -0.81 -1.56
N ALA A 56 -2.04 -0.89 -1.28
CA ALA A 56 -3.08 -0.51 -2.21
C ALA A 56 -3.04 1.02 -2.44
N VAL A 57 -3.02 1.46 -3.69
CA VAL A 57 -3.12 2.90 -4.01
C VAL A 57 -4.56 3.34 -4.26
N ARG A 58 -5.47 2.39 -4.45
CA ARG A 58 -6.92 2.58 -4.61
C ARG A 58 -7.67 1.44 -3.92
N PRO A 59 -8.99 1.55 -3.70
CA PRO A 59 -9.78 0.40 -3.27
C PRO A 59 -9.61 -0.80 -4.22
N ILE A 60 -9.49 -1.99 -3.65
CA ILE A 60 -9.43 -3.28 -4.36
C ILE A 60 -10.47 -4.19 -3.71
N THR A 61 -11.42 -4.69 -4.50
CA THR A 61 -12.51 -5.54 -4.00
C THR A 61 -12.04 -6.99 -3.89
N ALA A 62 -12.60 -7.76 -2.95
CA ALA A 62 -12.40 -9.21 -2.91
C ALA A 62 -12.70 -9.85 -4.28
N GLY A 63 -11.82 -10.74 -4.73
CA GLY A 63 -11.86 -11.36 -6.06
C GLY A 63 -11.21 -10.53 -7.18
N GLU A 64 -10.90 -9.25 -6.96
CA GLU A 64 -10.20 -8.43 -7.94
C GLU A 64 -8.72 -8.81 -8.03
N ALA A 65 -8.14 -8.70 -9.23
CA ALA A 65 -6.72 -8.91 -9.45
C ALA A 65 -5.88 -7.80 -8.78
N VAL A 66 -4.82 -8.20 -8.10
CA VAL A 66 -3.78 -7.30 -7.61
C VAL A 66 -2.72 -7.18 -8.70
N LEU A 67 -2.52 -5.96 -9.20
CA LEU A 67 -1.74 -5.66 -10.40
C LEU A 67 -0.44 -4.94 -10.05
N SER A 68 0.66 -5.42 -10.61
CA SER A 68 1.97 -4.78 -10.53
C SER A 68 2.73 -5.02 -11.83
N TRP A 69 3.39 -4.00 -12.37
CA TRP A 69 3.97 -4.03 -13.73
C TRP A 69 2.95 -4.40 -14.81
N GLY A 70 1.70 -3.94 -14.65
CA GLY A 70 0.62 -4.20 -15.59
C GLY A 70 0.11 -5.63 -15.61
N LEU A 71 0.60 -6.49 -14.70
CA LEU A 71 0.27 -7.91 -14.67
C LEU A 71 -0.37 -8.32 -13.34
N PRO A 72 -1.34 -9.24 -13.37
CA PRO A 72 -1.89 -9.82 -12.15
C PRO A 72 -0.86 -10.73 -11.51
N PHE A 73 -0.59 -10.52 -10.22
CA PHE A 73 0.27 -11.40 -9.43
C PHE A 73 -0.44 -12.00 -8.21
N GLY A 74 -1.70 -11.62 -7.99
CA GLY A 74 -2.53 -12.16 -6.92
C GLY A 74 -3.99 -11.78 -7.09
N THR A 75 -4.83 -12.35 -6.23
CA THR A 75 -6.25 -12.04 -6.12
C THR A 75 -6.55 -11.61 -4.70
N ALA A 76 -7.24 -10.49 -4.54
CA ALA A 76 -7.62 -10.00 -3.23
C ALA A 76 -8.59 -10.99 -2.56
N ILE A 77 -8.27 -11.45 -1.35
CA ILE A 77 -9.13 -12.38 -0.58
C ILE A 77 -10.14 -11.64 0.31
N ARG A 78 -9.98 -10.33 0.43
CA ARG A 78 -10.86 -9.39 1.15
C ARG A 78 -10.84 -8.04 0.46
N ASP A 79 -11.80 -7.20 0.79
CA ASP A 79 -11.75 -5.80 0.39
C ASP A 79 -10.55 -5.10 1.05
N MET A 80 -9.90 -4.23 0.29
CA MET A 80 -8.78 -3.40 0.73
C MET A 80 -9.06 -1.94 0.41
N ALA A 81 -8.88 -1.06 1.40
CA ALA A 81 -8.93 0.37 1.19
C ALA A 81 -7.62 0.90 0.58
N ALA A 82 -7.63 2.10 0.02
CA ALA A 82 -6.38 2.77 -0.33
C ALA A 82 -5.52 2.99 0.93
N GLY A 83 -4.24 2.68 0.84
CA GLY A 83 -3.30 2.69 1.97
C GLY A 83 -3.25 1.39 2.77
N ASP A 84 -4.09 0.39 2.43
CA ASP A 84 -3.98 -0.92 3.07
C ASP A 84 -2.71 -1.65 2.66
N TYR A 85 -2.13 -2.32 3.65
CA TYR A 85 -0.97 -3.15 3.46
C TYR A 85 -1.31 -4.42 2.68
N VAL A 86 -0.61 -4.65 1.56
CA VAL A 86 -0.83 -5.80 0.67
C VAL A 86 0.21 -6.85 1.03
N CYS A 87 -0.26 -7.89 1.69
CA CYS A 87 0.54 -9.01 2.18
C CYS A 87 -0.27 -10.31 2.10
N ASN A 88 0.44 -11.42 2.02
CA ASN A 88 -0.15 -12.74 2.21
C ASN A 88 -0.11 -13.12 3.70
N GLN A 89 -0.79 -14.21 4.03
CA GLN A 89 -0.87 -14.74 5.40
C GLN A 89 0.52 -15.02 5.99
N GLU A 90 1.45 -15.56 5.19
CA GLU A 90 2.82 -15.86 5.62
C GLU A 90 3.58 -14.60 6.07
N ILE A 91 3.44 -13.49 5.33
CA ILE A 91 4.05 -12.20 5.73
C ILE A 91 3.38 -11.64 6.98
N LEU A 92 2.06 -11.76 7.13
CA LEU A 92 1.37 -11.36 8.36
C LEU A 92 1.88 -12.14 9.57
N GLU A 93 2.05 -13.44 9.43
CA GLU A 93 2.60 -14.32 10.48
C GLU A 93 4.04 -13.93 10.82
N ALA A 94 4.90 -13.74 9.81
CA ALA A 94 6.28 -13.31 10.00
C ALA A 94 6.41 -11.95 10.71
N LEU A 95 5.46 -11.03 10.49
CA LEU A 95 5.41 -9.73 11.15
C LEU A 95 4.79 -9.77 12.56
N THR A 96 4.11 -10.86 12.92
CA THR A 96 3.50 -11.05 14.25
C THR A 96 4.49 -11.64 15.26
N VAL A 97 5.54 -12.31 14.78
CA VAL A 97 6.61 -12.83 15.65
C VAL A 97 7.44 -11.65 16.17
N ARG A 98 7.25 -11.36 17.46
CA ARG A 98 8.06 -10.45 18.27
C ARG A 98 8.95 -11.24 19.21
#